data_AF-A0A2S8X6U1-F1
#
_entry.id   AF-A0A2S8X6U1-F1
#
_cell.length_a   1.000
_cell.length_b   1.000
_cell.length_c   1.000
_cell.angle_alpha   90.00
_cell.angle_beta   90.00
_cell.angle_gamma   90.00
#
_symmetry.space_group_name_H-M   'P 1'
#
loop_
_entity.id
_entity.type
_entity.pdbx_description
1 polymer ?
#
loop_
_entity_poly.entity_id
_entity_poly.type
_entity_poly.pdbx_seq_one_letter_code
_entity_poly.pdbx_strand_id
1 'polypeptide(L)'
;MAKKLKRTIPALVYQYQGPQRNVGFVLSPLYIQESVEVVIEDMLFIYNEDFDYIRPALDRTFPLIDPRTGEEMKALDPCWDNPITKDVWVEILSELDQQVVAEPELRNFLNQFTAWVRNHLQLADGIEVTGNL
;
A
#
# COMPACT_ATOMS: atom_id res chain seq x y z
N MET A 1 18.03 21.72 -23.77
CA MET A 1 18.13 20.74 -22.67
C MET A 1 16.73 20.54 -22.09
N ALA A 2 16.09 19.40 -22.38
CA ALA A 2 14.81 19.08 -21.77
C ALA A 2 15.03 18.80 -20.28
N LYS A 3 14.34 19.53 -19.39
CA LYS A 3 14.27 19.18 -17.96
C LYS A 3 13.76 17.74 -17.88
N LYS A 4 14.60 16.79 -17.46
CA LYS A 4 14.13 15.49 -16.98
C LYS A 4 13.16 15.79 -15.84
N LEU A 5 11.86 15.68 -16.10
CA LEU A 5 10.85 15.62 -15.05
C LEU A 5 11.27 14.47 -14.13
N LYS A 6 11.61 14.79 -12.88
CA LYS A 6 11.86 13.76 -11.87
C LYS A 6 10.55 13.00 -11.71
N ARG A 7 10.51 11.75 -12.15
CA ARG A 7 9.37 10.84 -11.90
C ARG A 7 9.29 10.67 -10.38
N THR A 8 8.13 10.96 -9.82
CA THR A 8 7.84 10.81 -8.39
C THR A 8 6.67 9.85 -8.26
N ILE A 9 6.71 9.00 -7.22
CA ILE A 9 5.60 8.11 -6.90
C ILE A 9 4.34 8.96 -6.68
N PRO A 10 3.21 8.65 -7.32
CA PRO A 10 1.96 9.37 -7.09
C PRO A 10 1.51 9.17 -5.64
N ALA A 11 1.05 10.25 -5.01
CA ALA A 11 0.55 10.21 -3.64
C ALA A 11 -0.99 10.17 -3.64
N LEU A 12 -1.58 9.25 -2.87
CA LEU A 12 -2.98 9.28 -2.51
C LEU A 12 -3.11 10.00 -1.16
N VAL A 13 -3.90 11.07 -1.13
CA VAL A 13 -4.03 11.95 0.02
C VAL A 13 -5.48 12.05 0.45
N TYR A 14 -5.73 11.96 1.75
CA TYR A 14 -7.03 12.25 2.35
C TYR A 14 -7.02 13.60 3.06
N GLN A 15 -6.33 13.70 4.19
CA GLN A 15 -6.33 14.90 5.04
C GLN A 15 -4.94 15.48 5.28
N TYR A 16 -3.87 14.81 4.83
CA TYR A 16 -2.51 15.30 5.03
C TYR A 16 -2.29 16.71 4.42
N GLN A 17 -1.88 17.67 5.26
CA GLN A 17 -1.60 19.06 4.86
C GLN A 17 -0.13 19.48 5.01
N GLY A 18 0.75 18.56 5.42
CA GLY A 18 2.15 18.86 5.70
C GLY A 18 3.06 18.90 4.46
N PRO A 19 4.38 18.97 4.66
CA PRO A 19 5.35 19.05 3.56
C PRO A 19 5.36 17.80 2.66
N GLN A 20 5.73 17.99 1.40
CA GLN A 20 5.98 16.86 0.49
C GLN A 20 7.13 15.98 1.00
N ARG A 21 7.03 14.66 0.79
CA ARG A 21 8.02 13.63 1.20
C ARG A 21 8.20 13.47 2.71
N ASN A 22 7.12 13.63 3.45
CA ASN A 22 7.07 13.28 4.87
C ASN A 22 6.95 11.76 5.05
N VAL A 23 6.88 11.34 6.32
CA VAL A 23 6.70 9.94 6.71
C VAL A 23 5.43 9.34 6.10
N GLY A 24 5.54 8.11 5.60
CA GLY A 24 4.44 7.34 5.04
C GLY A 24 4.88 5.98 4.55
N PHE A 25 4.02 5.39 3.71
CA PHE A 25 4.20 4.06 3.16
C PHE A 25 4.13 4.10 1.64
N VAL A 26 5.04 3.38 1.00
CA VAL A 26 4.97 3.05 -0.42
C VAL A 26 4.31 1.69 -0.56
N LEU A 27 3.35 1.60 -1.47
CA LEU A 27 2.78 0.36 -1.93
C LEU A 27 3.27 0.07 -3.34
N SER A 28 3.76 -1.15 -3.57
CA SER A 28 4.26 -1.60 -4.86
C SER A 28 3.70 -2.98 -5.21
N PRO A 29 3.44 -3.27 -6.50
CA PRO A 29 3.17 -4.63 -6.96
C PRO A 29 4.26 -5.61 -6.52
N LEU A 30 3.85 -6.69 -5.86
CA LEU A 30 4.74 -7.77 -5.46
C LEU A 30 4.77 -8.85 -6.55
N TYR A 31 5.96 -9.19 -7.01
CA TYR A 31 6.22 -10.35 -7.88
C TYR A 31 7.24 -11.24 -7.16
N ILE A 32 6.87 -12.48 -6.83
CA ILE A 32 7.69 -13.35 -5.95
C ILE A 32 8.78 -14.07 -6.74
N GLN A 33 8.45 -14.57 -7.93
CA GLN A 33 9.33 -15.43 -8.73
C GLN A 33 9.94 -14.73 -9.94
N GLU A 34 9.38 -13.59 -10.33
CA GLU A 34 9.81 -12.86 -11.51
C GLU A 34 10.61 -11.63 -11.11
N SER A 35 11.77 -11.42 -11.74
CA SER A 35 12.52 -10.17 -11.64
C SER A 35 11.86 -9.10 -12.50
N VAL A 36 10.64 -8.70 -12.12
CA VAL A 36 9.91 -7.60 -12.72
C VAL A 36 10.38 -6.30 -12.06
N GLU A 37 10.92 -5.40 -12.87
CA GLU A 37 11.21 -4.05 -12.41
C GLU A 37 9.89 -3.29 -12.22
N VAL A 38 9.53 -2.98 -10.98
CA VAL A 38 8.37 -2.15 -10.67
C VAL A 38 8.69 -0.71 -11.05
N VAL A 39 7.90 -0.14 -11.97
CA VAL A 39 8.05 1.26 -12.37
C VAL A 39 7.39 2.19 -11.34
N ILE A 40 7.96 3.39 -11.18
CA ILE A 40 7.50 4.40 -10.20
C ILE A 40 6.02 4.75 -10.38
N GLU A 41 5.54 4.72 -11.62
CA GLU A 41 4.16 5.02 -11.98
C GLU A 41 3.14 3.96 -11.48
N ASP A 42 3.61 2.73 -11.22
CA ASP A 42 2.80 1.63 -10.69
C ASP A 42 2.88 1.53 -9.16
N MET A 43 3.56 2.48 -8.52
CA MET A 43 3.64 2.58 -7.05
C MET A 43 2.61 3.58 -6.53
N LEU A 44 2.25 3.46 -5.26
CA LEU A 44 1.39 4.41 -4.56
C LEU A 44 2.04 4.84 -3.26
N PHE A 45 2.10 6.15 -3.01
CA PHE A 45 2.54 6.67 -1.73
C PHE A 45 1.34 7.14 -0.91
N ILE A 46 1.32 6.82 0.38
CA ILE A 46 0.30 7.28 1.33
C ILE A 46 1.02 7.82 2.56
N TYR A 47 0.70 9.05 2.96
CA TYR A 47 1.24 9.64 4.18
C TYR A 47 0.76 8.86 5.41
N ASN A 48 1.59 8.80 6.45
CA ASN A 48 1.28 8.00 7.64
C ASN A 48 -0.09 8.36 8.25
N GLU A 49 -0.43 9.65 8.33
CA GLU A 49 -1.73 10.14 8.84
C GLU A 49 -2.94 9.63 8.03
N ASP A 50 -2.79 9.48 6.71
CA ASP A 50 -3.82 8.95 5.84
C ASP A 50 -3.81 7.41 5.84
N PHE A 51 -2.63 6.81 6.06
CA PHE A 51 -2.46 5.36 6.15
C PHE A 51 -3.10 4.78 7.42
N ASP A 52 -3.26 5.57 8.48
CA ASP A 52 -3.95 5.17 9.71
C ASP A 52 -5.41 4.72 9.49
N TYR A 53 -6.03 5.10 8.37
CA TYR A 53 -7.37 4.62 7.99
C TYR A 53 -7.37 3.24 7.32
N ILE A 54 -6.23 2.77 6.85
CA ILE A 54 -6.04 1.47 6.19
C ILE A 54 -5.38 0.48 7.17
N ARG A 55 -4.46 0.99 7.98
CA ARG A 55 -3.62 0.22 8.90
C ARG A 55 -4.37 -0.78 9.79
N PRO A 56 -5.54 -0.46 10.39
CA PRO A 56 -6.26 -1.42 11.22
C PRO A 56 -6.66 -2.71 10.48
N ALA A 57 -6.99 -2.63 9.19
CA ALA A 57 -7.32 -3.80 8.38
C ALA A 57 -6.07 -4.62 8.06
N LEU A 58 -4.94 -3.95 7.79
CA LEU A 58 -3.64 -4.61 7.62
C LEU A 58 -3.19 -5.33 8.89
N ASP A 59 -3.17 -4.63 10.02
CA ASP A 59 -2.67 -5.13 11.31
C ASP A 59 -3.42 -6.40 11.77
N ARG A 60 -4.71 -6.55 11.41
CA ARG A 60 -5.52 -7.74 11.71
C ARG A 60 -5.10 -9.00 10.97
N THR A 61 -4.40 -8.87 9.84
CA THR A 61 -3.94 -10.01 9.06
C THR A 61 -2.67 -10.64 9.62
N PHE A 62 -1.93 -9.90 10.45
CA PHE A 62 -0.72 -10.40 11.08
C PHE A 62 -1.05 -11.36 12.25
N PRO A 63 -0.22 -12.39 12.49
CA PRO A 63 1.05 -12.68 11.82
C PRO A 63 0.90 -13.25 10.40
N LEU A 64 1.85 -12.93 9.54
CA LEU A 64 1.95 -13.42 8.17
C LEU A 64 3.27 -14.15 7.93
N ILE A 65 3.35 -14.95 6.88
CA ILE A 65 4.60 -15.54 6.41
C ILE A 65 5.09 -14.74 5.21
N ASP A 66 6.33 -14.25 5.27
CA ASP A 66 6.98 -13.60 4.12
C ASP A 66 7.07 -14.62 2.97
N PRO A 67 6.44 -14.37 1.82
CA PRO A 67 6.39 -15.31 0.72
C PRO A 67 7.74 -15.52 0.01
N ARG A 68 8.72 -14.64 0.22
CA ARG A 68 10.07 -14.73 -0.36
C ARG A 68 11.03 -15.51 0.54
N THR A 69 10.96 -15.30 1.85
CA THR A 69 11.93 -15.86 2.82
C THR A 69 11.37 -17.02 3.63
N GLY A 70 10.04 -17.10 3.77
CA GLY A 70 9.36 -18.06 4.65
C GLY A 70 9.40 -17.68 6.13
N GLU A 71 9.90 -16.50 6.48
CA GLU A 71 9.96 -16.01 7.86
C GLU A 71 8.61 -15.46 8.34
N GLU A 72 8.33 -15.57 9.64
CA GLU A 72 7.12 -15.02 10.24
C GLU A 72 7.27 -13.51 10.47
N MET A 73 6.41 -12.72 9.83
CA MET A 73 6.20 -11.31 10.12
C MET A 73 5.11 -11.18 11.19
N LYS A 74 5.48 -10.69 12.38
CA LYS A 74 4.55 -10.60 13.52
C LYS A 74 3.62 -9.39 13.48
N ALA A 75 4.03 -8.35 12.79
CA ALA A 75 3.33 -7.09 12.63
C ALA A 75 3.89 -6.36 11.41
N LEU A 76 3.19 -5.32 10.97
CA LEU A 76 3.69 -4.40 9.95
C LEU A 76 4.95 -3.69 10.47
N ASP A 77 6.07 -3.87 9.77
CA ASP A 77 7.34 -3.18 10.02
C ASP A 77 7.33 -1.80 9.33
N PRO A 78 7.40 -0.69 10.08
CA PRO A 78 7.39 0.65 9.50
C PRO A 78 8.71 1.08 8.83
N CYS A 79 9.80 0.35 9.04
CA CYS A 79 11.14 0.69 8.54
C CYS A 79 11.57 -0.18 7.35
N TRP A 80 10.85 -1.27 7.09
CA TRP A 80 11.23 -2.29 6.11
C TRP A 80 10.06 -2.70 5.21
N ASP A 81 10.34 -3.68 4.36
CA ASP A 81 9.40 -4.25 3.41
C ASP A 81 8.46 -5.24 4.10
N ASN A 82 7.18 -5.17 3.72
CA ASN A 82 6.14 -6.07 4.18
C ASN A 82 5.46 -6.69 2.95
N PRO A 83 6.01 -7.79 2.40
CA PRO A 83 5.42 -8.47 1.25
C PRO A 83 4.14 -9.19 1.66
N ILE A 84 2.98 -8.74 1.16
CA ILE A 84 1.68 -9.33 1.48
C ILE A 84 1.07 -9.93 0.21
N THR A 85 0.69 -11.20 0.27
CA THR A 85 0.17 -11.97 -0.87
C THR A 85 -1.25 -11.57 -1.26
N LYS A 86 -1.63 -11.85 -2.50
CA LYS A 86 -2.91 -11.48 -3.09
C LYS A 86 -4.12 -12.01 -2.31
N ASP A 87 -4.06 -13.23 -1.80
CA ASP A 87 -5.12 -13.82 -0.99
C ASP A 87 -5.37 -13.04 0.30
N VAL A 88 -4.31 -12.64 1.00
CA VAL A 88 -4.42 -11.78 2.19
C VAL A 88 -4.99 -10.41 1.84
N TRP A 89 -4.56 -9.82 0.72
CA TRP A 89 -5.15 -8.56 0.25
C TRP A 89 -6.63 -8.65 -0.07
N VAL A 90 -7.13 -9.79 -0.55
CA VAL A 90 -8.57 -9.97 -0.77
C VAL A 90 -9.35 -9.80 0.55
N GLU A 91 -8.82 -10.30 1.66
CA GLU A 91 -9.42 -10.14 2.99
C GLU A 91 -9.38 -8.68 3.46
N ILE A 92 -8.23 -8.03 3.33
CA ILE A 92 -8.05 -6.60 3.68
C ILE A 92 -9.03 -5.73 2.88
N LEU A 93 -9.14 -5.96 1.57
CA LEU A 93 -10.05 -5.21 0.70
C LEU A 93 -11.52 -5.41 1.08
N SER A 94 -11.90 -6.64 1.44
CA SER A 94 -13.26 -6.93 1.90
C SER A 94 -13.58 -6.17 3.19
N GLU A 95 -12.63 -6.07 4.12
CA GLU A 95 -12.82 -5.33 5.36
C GLU A 95 -12.98 -3.83 5.11
N LEU A 96 -12.12 -3.24 4.28
CA LEU A 96 -12.16 -1.81 3.93
C LEU A 96 -13.45 -1.42 3.17
N ASP A 97 -13.94 -2.29 2.30
CA ASP A 97 -15.23 -2.07 1.61
C ASP A 97 -16.39 -2.01 2.60
N GLN A 98 -16.39 -2.90 3.59
CA GLN A 98 -17.47 -3.05 4.58
C GLN A 98 -17.39 -2.02 5.71
N GLN A 99 -16.24 -1.38 5.91
CA GLN A 99 -16.02 -0.37 6.95
C GLN A 99 -17.05 0.75 6.81
N VAL A 100 -17.88 0.98 7.84
CA VAL A 100 -18.84 2.10 7.82
C VAL A 100 -18.11 3.40 8.16
N VAL A 101 -18.08 4.34 7.22
CA VAL A 101 -17.49 5.67 7.40
C VAL A 101 -18.56 6.75 7.20
N ALA A 102 -18.56 7.75 8.09
CA ALA A 102 -19.51 8.86 8.04
C ALA A 102 -19.12 9.95 7.04
N GLU A 103 -17.81 10.13 6.83
CA GLU A 103 -17.22 11.16 5.99
C GLU A 103 -17.16 10.69 4.52
N PRO A 104 -17.86 11.36 3.58
CA PRO A 104 -17.84 10.99 2.16
C PRO A 104 -16.45 11.05 1.53
N GLU A 105 -15.62 11.99 1.97
CA GLU A 105 -14.25 12.17 1.49
C GLU A 105 -13.36 10.98 1.90
N LEU A 106 -13.50 10.49 3.14
CA LEU A 106 -12.83 9.28 3.59
C LEU A 106 -13.29 8.05 2.80
N ARG A 107 -14.59 7.92 2.52
CA ARG A 107 -15.10 6.86 1.64
C ARG A 107 -14.45 6.93 0.26
N ASN A 108 -14.33 8.12 -0.31
CA ASN A 108 -13.72 8.31 -1.62
C ASN A 108 -12.23 7.93 -1.61
N PHE A 109 -11.49 8.29 -0.55
CA PHE A 109 -10.10 7.87 -0.36
C PHE A 109 -9.97 6.34 -0.33
N LEU A 110 -10.79 5.65 0.50
CA LEU A 110 -10.77 4.19 0.58
C LEU A 110 -11.17 3.53 -0.75
N ASN A 111 -12.14 4.09 -1.48
CA ASN A 111 -12.53 3.58 -2.79
C ASN A 111 -11.40 3.69 -3.83
N GLN A 112 -10.67 4.81 -3.84
CA GLN A 112 -9.51 4.99 -4.72
C GLN A 112 -8.39 4.02 -4.36
N PHE A 113 -8.10 3.88 -3.05
CA PHE A 113 -7.11 2.93 -2.55
C PHE A 113 -7.44 1.49 -2.95
N THR A 114 -8.65 1.02 -2.62
CA THR A 114 -9.06 -0.36 -2.92
C THR A 114 -9.14 -0.63 -4.42
N ALA A 115 -9.56 0.34 -5.23
CA ALA A 115 -9.53 0.22 -6.69
C ALA A 115 -8.09 0.09 -7.22
N TRP A 116 -7.16 0.89 -6.70
CA TRP A 116 -5.74 0.81 -7.08
C TRP A 116 -5.15 -0.57 -6.75
N VAL A 117 -5.40 -1.10 -5.55
CA VAL A 117 -4.93 -2.42 -5.14
C VAL A 117 -5.52 -3.51 -6.04
N ARG A 118 -6.84 -3.50 -6.27
CA ARG A 118 -7.51 -4.49 -7.14
C ARG A 118 -6.96 -4.50 -8.55
N ASN A 119 -6.65 -3.33 -9.12
CA ASN A 119 -6.10 -3.23 -10.46
C ASN A 119 -4.73 -3.89 -10.55
N HIS A 120 -3.83 -3.65 -9.59
CA HIS A 120 -2.49 -4.23 -9.60
C HIS A 120 -2.50 -5.73 -9.27
N LEU A 121 -3.39 -6.18 -8.39
CA LEU A 121 -3.57 -7.62 -8.09
C LEU A 121 -4.10 -8.44 -9.27
N GLN A 122 -4.51 -7.83 -10.39
CA GLN A 122 -4.86 -8.60 -11.59
C GLN A 122 -3.64 -9.36 -12.15
N LEU A 123 -2.45 -8.79 -12.00
CA LEU A 123 -1.20 -9.32 -12.55
C LEU A 123 -0.16 -9.65 -11.48
N ALA A 124 -0.19 -8.97 -10.33
CA ALA A 124 0.77 -9.17 -9.25
C ALA A 124 0.41 -10.35 -8.33
N ASP A 125 1.43 -10.93 -7.71
CA ASP A 125 1.31 -11.97 -6.69
C ASP A 125 0.83 -11.41 -5.33
N GLY A 126 0.89 -10.09 -5.17
CA GLY A 126 0.50 -9.37 -3.98
C GLY A 126 0.79 -7.87 -4.10
N ILE A 127 0.78 -7.18 -2.97
CA ILE A 127 1.30 -5.82 -2.83
C ILE A 127 2.27 -5.80 -1.66
N GLU A 128 3.44 -5.22 -1.87
CA GLU A 128 4.42 -4.95 -0.84
C GLU A 128 4.18 -3.57 -0.24
N VAL A 129 4.21 -3.49 1.09
CA VAL A 129 4.09 -2.23 1.84
C VAL A 129 5.46 -1.92 2.45
N THR A 130 6.08 -0.83 2.02
CA THR A 130 7.38 -0.38 2.52
C THR A 130 7.22 0.94 3.25
N GLY A 131 7.51 0.97 4.54
CA GLY A 131 7.54 2.22 5.29
C GLY A 131 8.86 2.98 5.10
N ASN A 132 8.85 4.29 5.35
CA ASN A 132 10.03 5.15 5.21
C ASN A 132 10.46 5.81 6.54
N LEU A 133 10.11 5.19 7.67
CA LEU A 133 10.42 5.65 9.03
C LEU A 133 11.90 5.48 9.41
#